data_AF-G8S2D8-F1
#
_entry.id   AF-G8S2D8-F1
#
_cell.length_a   1.000
_cell.length_b   1.000
_cell.length_c   1.000
_cell.angle_alpha   90.00
_cell.angle_beta   90.00
_cell.angle_gamma   90.00
#
_symmetry.space_group_name_H-M   'P 1'
#
loop_
_entity.id
_entity.type
_entity.pdbx_description
1 polymer ?
#
loop_
_entity_poly.entity_id
_entity_poly.type
_entity_poly.pdbx_seq_one_letter_code
_entity_poly.pdbx_strand_id
1 'polypeptide(L)' 'MLTADGPLGSVDTGTNAMLDKFAAFAVTGKGMFGVAVIDIPLEADLDRIRSLLEHGQRAGWWEYETLCVTDAWKTASTK' A
#
# COMPACT_ATOMS: atom_id res chain seq x y z
N MET A 1 -19.41 7.39 13.41
CA MET A 1 -18.03 7.59 13.86
C MET A 1 -17.15 6.74 12.96
N LEU A 2 -16.58 7.35 11.91
CA LEU A 2 -15.51 6.74 11.13
C LEU A 2 -14.24 7.02 11.94
N THR A 3 -13.73 6.04 12.69
CA THR A 3 -12.38 6.18 13.22
C THR A 3 -11.46 6.16 12.01
N ALA A 4 -10.81 7.29 11.74
CA ALA A 4 -9.83 7.46 10.67
C ALA A 4 -8.64 6.48 10.80
N ASP A 5 -8.54 5.79 11.94
CA ASP A 5 -7.63 4.71 12.21
C ASP A 5 -8.26 3.36 11.80
N GLY A 6 -7.89 2.86 10.62
CA GLY A 6 -7.96 1.43 10.36
C GLY A 6 -7.17 0.63 11.41
N PRO A 7 -7.24 -0.71 11.44
CA PRO A 7 -6.54 -1.54 12.45
C PRO A 7 -5.01 -1.43 12.44
N LEU A 8 -4.42 -0.67 11.51
CA LEU A 8 -2.99 -0.33 11.50
C LEU A 8 -2.66 1.04 12.12
N GLY A 9 -3.66 1.81 12.57
CA GLY A 9 -3.49 3.17 13.10
C GLY A 9 -3.23 4.24 12.02
N SER A 10 -3.23 5.51 12.42
CA SER A 10 -3.02 6.65 11.51
C SER A 10 -1.60 6.72 10.94
N VAL A 11 -1.51 7.03 9.65
CA VAL A 11 -0.28 7.20 8.86
C VAL A 11 0.59 8.38 9.36
N ASP A 12 0.01 9.31 10.12
CA ASP A 12 0.67 10.55 10.58
C ASP A 12 1.44 10.43 11.92
N THR A 13 1.35 9.31 12.63
CA THR A 13 1.92 9.17 13.99
C THR A 13 3.40 8.73 14.03
N GLY A 14 4.15 8.88 12.94
CA GLY A 14 5.60 8.65 12.91
C GLY A 14 6.02 7.17 12.83
N THR A 15 5.09 6.23 13.04
CA THR A 15 5.25 4.82 12.66
C THR A 15 4.31 4.57 11.48
N ASN A 16 4.86 4.45 10.27
CA ASN A 16 4.05 4.12 9.10
C ASN A 16 3.87 2.59 9.05
N ALA A 17 3.04 2.04 9.93
CA ALA A 17 2.76 0.60 10.00
C ALA A 17 2.31 0.02 8.64
N MET A 18 1.74 0.85 7.78
CA MET A 18 1.49 0.55 6.37
C MET A 18 2.79 0.38 5.57
N LEU A 19 3.70 1.37 5.58
CA LEU A 19 4.99 1.30 4.87
C LEU A 19 5.88 0.16 5.40
N ASP A 20 5.79 -0.19 6.68
CA ASP A 20 6.50 -1.34 7.24
C ASP A 20 6.08 -2.67 6.58
N LYS A 21 4.82 -2.79 6.13
CA LYS A 21 4.38 -3.96 5.34
C LYS A 21 5.05 -4.02 3.97
N PHE A 22 5.48 -2.86 3.44
CA PHE A 22 6.12 -2.73 2.13
C PHE A 22 7.66 -2.70 2.19
N ALA A 23 8.25 -2.62 3.38
CA ALA A 23 9.70 -2.50 3.56
C ALA A 23 10.51 -3.63 2.89
N ALA A 24 9.91 -4.83 2.76
CA ALA A 24 10.52 -5.99 2.10
C ALA A 24 10.57 -5.89 0.55
N PHE A 25 9.85 -4.93 -0.05
CA PHE A 25 9.65 -4.86 -1.50
C PHE A 25 10.44 -3.74 -2.18
N ALA A 26 11.40 -3.12 -1.48
CA ALA A 26 12.14 -1.94 -1.95
C ALA A 26 11.24 -0.78 -2.41
N VAL A 27 9.99 -0.76 -1.94
CA VAL A 27 9.00 0.29 -2.22
C VAL A 27 9.39 1.52 -1.43
N THR A 28 9.47 2.66 -2.10
CA THR A 28 9.62 3.96 -1.44
C THR A 28 8.27 4.60 -1.29
N GLY A 29 8.05 5.36 -0.22
CA GLY A 29 6.78 6.03 -0.04
C GLY A 29 6.83 7.14 0.98
N LYS A 30 5.86 8.05 0.89
CA LYS A 30 5.70 9.16 1.82
C LYS A 30 4.27 9.20 2.34
N GLY A 31 4.13 9.17 3.66
CA GLY A 31 2.87 9.45 4.36
C GLY A 31 2.62 10.96 4.46
N MET A 32 1.40 11.40 4.17
CA MET A 32 0.93 12.77 4.34
C MET A 32 -0.59 12.80 4.48
N PHE A 33 -1.11 13.46 5.52
CA PHE A 33 -2.54 13.67 5.78
C PHE A 33 -3.40 12.37 5.75
N GLY A 34 -2.98 11.32 6.47
CA GLY A 34 -3.71 10.04 6.47
C GLY A 34 -3.62 9.24 5.17
N VAL A 35 -2.83 9.69 4.18
CA VAL A 35 -2.60 8.99 2.92
C VAL A 35 -1.12 8.63 2.78
N ALA A 36 -0.81 7.45 2.27
CA ALA A 36 0.54 7.09 1.86
C ALA A 36 0.61 6.99 0.33
N VAL A 37 1.53 7.74 -0.27
CA VAL A 37 1.88 7.57 -1.69
C VAL A 37 3.09 6.66 -1.76
N ILE A 38 2.99 5.57 -2.51
CA ILE A 38 4.07 4.59 -2.69
C ILE A 38 4.48 4.50 -4.15
N ASP A 39 5.78 4.42 -4.39
CA ASP A 39 6.41 4.15 -5.67
C ASP A 39 6.89 2.69 -5.67
N ILE A 40 6.38 1.92 -6.63
CA ILE A 40 6.67 0.49 -6.77
C ILE A 40 7.65 0.33 -7.93
N PRO A 41 8.90 -0.09 -7.68
CA PRO A 41 9.87 -0.31 -8.75
C PRO A 41 9.46 -1.49 -9.64
N LEU A 42 9.88 -1.47 -10.90
CA LEU A 42 9.49 -2.47 -11.90
C LEU A 42 10.05 -3.86 -11.56
N GLU A 43 11.20 -3.90 -10.88
CA GLU A 43 11.90 -5.11 -10.45
C GLU A 43 11.30 -5.73 -9.18
N ALA A 44 10.34 -5.05 -8.54
CA ALA A 44 9.69 -5.57 -7.35
C ALA A 44 8.73 -6.72 -7.69
N ASP A 45 8.42 -7.54 -6.68
CA ASP A 45 7.45 -8.63 -6.80
C ASP A 45 6.02 -8.05 -6.87
N LEU A 46 5.60 -7.65 -8.08
CA LEU A 46 4.34 -6.94 -8.33
C LEU A 46 3.12 -7.76 -7.90
N ASP A 47 3.14 -9.08 -8.12
CA ASP A 47 2.04 -9.97 -7.73
C ASP A 47 1.87 -9.96 -6.20
N ARG A 48 2.97 -10.10 -5.45
CA ARG A 48 2.92 -10.12 -4.00
C ARG A 48 2.54 -8.77 -3.39
N ILE A 49 2.99 -7.67 -3.99
CA ILE A 49 2.60 -6.31 -3.60
C ILE A 49 1.10 -6.10 -3.84
N ARG A 50 0.57 -6.56 -4.97
CA ARG A 50 -0.85 -6.45 -5.29
C ARG A 50 -1.72 -7.29 -4.36
N SER A 51 -1.31 -8.53 -4.07
CA SER A 51 -1.97 -9.37 -3.06
C SER A 51 -1.99 -8.72 -1.68
N LEU A 52 -0.91 -8.04 -1.27
CA LEU A 52 -0.85 -7.32 0.00
C LEU A 52 -1.83 -6.13 0.01
N LEU A 53 -1.85 -5.31 -1.06
CA LEU A 53 -2.78 -4.17 -1.19
C LEU A 53 -4.24 -4.61 -1.08
N GLU A 54 -4.63 -5.67 -1.80
CA GLU A 54 -6.00 -6.18 -1.74
C GLU A 54 -6.34 -6.82 -0.39
N HIS A 55 -5.39 -7.53 0.22
CA HIS A 55 -5.61 -8.11 1.54
C HIS A 55 -5.85 -7.01 2.58
N GLY A 56 -5.05 -5.94 2.55
CA GLY A 56 -5.25 -4.80 3.45
C GLY A 56 -6.58 -4.10 3.21
N GLN A 57 -7.02 -3.95 1.96
CA GLN A 57 -8.35 -3.41 1.66
C GLN A 57 -9.47 -4.31 2.22
N ARG A 58 -9.43 -5.62 1.96
CA ARG A 58 -10.41 -6.57 2.52
C ARG A 58 -10.41 -6.64 4.04
N ALA A 59 -9.25 -6.47 4.66
CA ALA A 59 -9.10 -6.47 6.11
C ALA A 59 -9.42 -5.10 6.75
N GLY A 60 -9.79 -4.09 5.94
CA GLY A 60 -10.14 -2.75 6.40
C GLY A 60 -8.96 -1.91 6.86
N TRP A 61 -7.74 -2.28 6.47
CA TRP A 61 -6.49 -1.62 6.87
C TRP A 61 -6.31 -0.27 6.16
N TRP A 62 -6.72 -0.20 4.89
CA TRP A 62 -6.62 0.97 4.03
C TRP A 62 -7.60 0.84 2.86
N GLU A 63 -7.87 1.95 2.20
CA GLU A 63 -8.33 1.97 0.81
C GLU A 63 -7.14 2.37 -0.08
N TYR A 64 -7.09 1.89 -1.32
CA TYR A 64 -6.02 2.27 -2.24
C TYR A 64 -6.56 2.56 -3.64
N GLU A 65 -5.91 3.50 -4.30
CA GLU A 65 -6.15 3.86 -5.70
C GLU A 65 -4.83 3.83 -6.46
N THR A 66 -4.90 3.55 -7.76
CA THR A 66 -3.73 3.58 -8.63
C THR A 66 -3.67 4.91 -9.37
N LEU A 67 -2.58 5.67 -9.19
CA LEU A 67 -2.38 6.95 -9.88
C LEU A 67 -1.69 6.78 -11.24
N CYS A 68 -0.53 6.13 -11.26
CA CYS A 68 0.25 5.84 -12.46
C CYS A 68 0.64 4.36 -12.45
N VAL A 69 0.38 3.66 -13.55
CA VAL A 69 0.60 2.21 -13.65
C VAL A 69 1.32 1.84 -14.95
N THR A 70 2.26 0.91 -14.84
CA THR A 70 2.91 0.28 -15.99
C THR A 70 2.05 -0.86 -16.55
N ASP A 71 2.35 -1.34 -17.75
CA ASP A 71 1.66 -2.51 -18.29
C ASP A 71 1.95 -3.78 -17.48
N ALA A 72 3.16 -3.90 -16.92
CA ALA A 72 3.51 -4.98 -16.00
C ALA A 72 2.59 -5.01 -14.77
N TRP A 73 2.24 -3.84 -14.21
CA TRP A 73 1.28 -3.73 -13.11
C TRP A 73 -0.13 -4.19 -13.50
N LYS A 74 -0.58 -3.84 -14.72
CA LYS A 74 -1.91 -4.26 -15.22
C LYS A 74 -2.00 -5.76 -15.41
N THR A 75 -0.90 -6.40 -15.85
CA THR A 75 -0.83 -7.85 -16.07
C THR A 75 -0.56 -8.66 -14.81
N ALA A 76 0.03 -8.05 -13.78
CA ALA A 76 0.24 -8.69 -12.48
C ALA A 76 -1.10 -9.22 -11.97
N SER A 77 -1.19 -10.51 -11.73
CA SER A 77 -2.45 -11.18 -11.43
C SER A 77 -2.66 -11.22 -9.92
N THR A 78 -3.87 -10.89 -9.48
CA THR A 78 -4.25 -11.17 -8.09
C THR A 78 -4.68 -12.61 -8.00
N LYS A 79 -3.78 -13.42 -7.45
CA LYS A 79 -4.00 -14.85 -7.26
C LYS A 79 -4.60 -15.13 -5.90
#